data_AF-A0A932G2I1-F1
#
_entry.id   AF-A0A932G2I1-F1
#
_cell.length_a   1.000
_cell.length_b   1.000
_cell.length_c   1.000
_cell.angle_alpha   90.00
_cell.angle_beta   90.00
_cell.angle_gamma   90.00
#
_symmetry.space_group_name_H-M   'P 1'
#
loop_
_entity.id
_entity.type
_entity.pdbx_description
1 polymer ?
#
loop_
_entity_poly.entity_id
_entity_poly.type
_entity_poly.pdbx_seq_one_letter_code
_entity_poly.pdbx_strand_id
1 'polypeptide(L)'
;MRVESMLLGLFLALVAGCACDGPSGPTGDADADADADADADADADADTDADADADADADGDGDVDGDADADADAGDCPPVPVPEPVPLSPLEGEEPAGRSEAVDEDGFEDEYLYDATDYIKVGVRREWGGTIVFFGLAAAGGGMNGANVIDANDTGREVQVAFYDPDRQMQNCAWDAACGRRASECPASITYLGWDPVQGGNRCNRGSGVDALENAGGVLALTTTPLFWNPNWDSADCTSSGCDDPGLRERRSDVEVEQTLRFVRTHVVELTYRVTNLADVDHAPTLQEMPTVYTANGGGGTADIWRLFASDRTEIAIDTPAGGDGFNYENFDSAGGWVAMQNDDATYGVGILYENQLTAFQGWQLRSLPFNNVRARFSFGIPARGTVFARAYLILGSLDTVAGEADALTTGLPPFGVMDEPVADEAIAGDRAVVGWALDNVGVSSVELWVDGAFATPLAQGEPRPDVCLVWPGYAGCDAVGFRGSFDFSGLSACHHLLEIRATDTDGATRVIARRRVRVRSE
;
A
#
# COMPACT_ATOMS: atom_id res chain seq x y z
N MET A 1 -58.06 10.47 -57.95
CA MET A 1 -58.53 10.41 -56.55
C MET A 1 -57.36 10.85 -55.68
N ARG A 2 -57.45 12.06 -55.11
CA ARG A 2 -56.62 12.77 -54.09
C ARG A 2 -55.12 12.40 -54.04
N VAL A 3 -54.13 13.16 -54.51
CA VAL A 3 -53.79 14.62 -54.51
C VAL A 3 -53.75 15.24 -53.11
N GLU A 4 -52.52 15.48 -52.62
CA GLU A 4 -51.93 16.76 -52.10
C GLU A 4 -50.49 16.43 -51.61
N SER A 5 -49.39 16.80 -52.30
CA SER A 5 -48.72 18.12 -52.45
C SER A 5 -48.02 18.59 -51.14
N MET A 6 -46.66 18.53 -51.08
CA MET A 6 -45.65 19.58 -51.42
C MET A 6 -45.36 20.50 -50.22
N LEU A 7 -44.14 20.71 -49.70
CA LEU A 7 -42.92 21.42 -50.20
C LEU A 7 -41.81 21.17 -49.12
N LEU A 8 -40.55 20.81 -49.37
CA LEU A 8 -39.40 21.48 -50.03
C LEU A 8 -38.96 22.83 -49.41
N GLY A 9 -37.72 22.86 -48.90
CA GLY A 9 -37.00 24.10 -48.54
C GLY A 9 -35.56 23.85 -48.03
N LEU A 10 -34.60 23.93 -48.96
CA LEU A 10 -33.14 23.86 -48.81
C LEU A 10 -32.52 25.27 -48.65
N PHE A 11 -31.24 25.34 -48.24
CA PHE A 11 -30.23 26.43 -48.23
C PHE A 11 -29.97 27.07 -46.85
N LEU A 12 -28.76 27.10 -46.25
CA LEU A 12 -27.34 27.33 -46.60
C LEU A 12 -26.86 28.66 -45.96
N ALA A 13 -25.91 28.52 -45.04
CA ALA A 13 -24.83 29.42 -44.58
C ALA A 13 -24.95 30.96 -44.64
N LEU A 14 -24.59 31.62 -43.52
CA LEU A 14 -23.60 32.70 -43.52
C LEU A 14 -23.02 32.96 -42.12
N VAL A 15 -21.70 33.13 -42.04
CA VAL A 15 -20.91 33.63 -40.90
C VAL A 15 -20.37 35.03 -41.26
N ALA A 16 -20.05 35.82 -40.21
CA ALA A 16 -19.33 37.12 -40.15
C ALA A 16 -20.24 38.33 -39.89
N GLY A 17 -19.95 39.28 -38.98
CA GLY A 17 -18.77 39.52 -38.15
C GLY A 17 -18.96 40.77 -37.25
N CYS A 18 -17.91 41.06 -36.47
CA CYS A 18 -17.65 42.15 -35.50
C CYS A 18 -18.18 43.58 -35.80
N ALA A 19 -18.46 44.37 -34.75
CA ALA A 19 -17.51 45.37 -34.18
C ALA A 19 -18.16 46.42 -33.22
N CYS A 20 -17.33 46.81 -32.23
CA CYS A 20 -17.26 47.95 -31.28
C CYS A 20 -17.79 49.33 -31.78
N ASP A 21 -18.07 50.37 -30.97
CA ASP A 21 -17.25 50.99 -29.90
C ASP A 21 -17.95 52.18 -29.15
N GLY A 22 -17.58 52.39 -27.87
CA GLY A 22 -17.46 53.63 -27.03
C GLY A 22 -18.50 54.80 -26.94
N PRO A 23 -18.13 55.95 -26.30
CA PRO A 23 -18.14 56.21 -24.83
C PRO A 23 -18.66 57.63 -24.40
N SER A 24 -18.77 57.93 -23.08
CA SER A 24 -18.77 59.24 -22.34
C SER A 24 -19.71 59.18 -21.11
N GLY A 25 -19.50 59.73 -19.90
CA GLY A 25 -18.61 60.71 -19.28
C GLY A 25 -19.16 61.06 -17.86
N PRO A 26 -18.56 61.98 -17.06
CA PRO A 26 -18.15 61.76 -15.66
C PRO A 26 -18.86 62.62 -14.56
N THR A 27 -18.68 62.26 -13.27
CA THR A 27 -18.64 63.10 -12.03
C THR A 27 -18.42 62.13 -10.84
N GLY A 28 -17.56 62.26 -9.83
CA GLY A 28 -16.75 63.35 -9.27
C GLY A 28 -16.71 63.18 -7.74
N ASP A 29 -15.51 62.90 -7.21
CA ASP A 29 -14.85 63.24 -5.91
C ASP A 29 -15.56 62.88 -4.57
N ALA A 30 -14.92 62.46 -3.46
CA ALA A 30 -13.56 62.68 -2.90
C ALA A 30 -13.26 61.57 -1.84
N ASP A 31 -12.06 60.98 -1.77
CA ASP A 31 -10.87 61.35 -0.95
C ASP A 31 -11.08 61.16 0.58
N ALA A 32 -10.16 60.66 1.42
CA ALA A 32 -8.74 60.36 1.33
C ALA A 32 -8.29 59.56 2.59
N ASP A 33 -7.28 58.69 2.41
CA ASP A 33 -5.95 58.57 3.09
C ASP A 33 -5.87 58.65 4.65
N ALA A 34 -4.92 58.03 5.36
CA ALA A 34 -3.56 57.61 5.02
C ALA A 34 -2.93 56.78 6.17
N ASP A 35 -1.87 56.02 5.81
CA ASP A 35 -0.57 55.80 6.50
C ASP A 35 -0.52 55.16 7.91
N ALA A 36 0.53 54.47 8.38
CA ALA A 36 1.75 53.84 7.86
C ALA A 36 2.37 53.06 9.05
N ASP A 37 3.60 52.56 8.88
CA ASP A 37 4.53 51.93 9.85
C ASP A 37 4.65 50.42 9.56
N ALA A 38 5.61 49.89 8.78
CA ALA A 38 7.05 50.11 8.73
C ALA A 38 7.73 49.91 10.09
N ASP A 39 8.18 48.69 10.35
CA ASP A 39 9.42 48.45 11.09
C ASP A 39 10.17 47.28 10.45
N ALA A 40 11.40 47.59 10.10
CA ALA A 40 12.43 46.70 9.63
C ALA A 40 13.26 46.28 10.85
N ASP A 41 13.56 44.99 10.97
CA ASP A 41 14.71 44.56 11.76
C ASP A 41 15.60 43.69 10.88
N ALA A 42 16.82 44.17 10.74
CA ALA A 42 17.96 43.58 10.08
C ALA A 42 18.90 43.09 11.17
N ASP A 43 19.32 41.84 11.10
CA ASP A 43 20.54 41.29 11.71
C ASP A 43 21.02 40.21 10.71
N ALA A 44 22.00 40.43 9.83
CA ALA A 44 23.43 40.70 10.04
C ALA A 44 24.18 39.51 10.68
N ASP A 45 24.64 38.61 9.79
CA ASP A 45 25.85 37.78 9.75
C ASP A 45 26.61 37.44 11.05
N ALA A 46 26.88 36.14 11.24
CA ALA A 46 28.20 35.68 11.67
C ALA A 46 28.41 34.21 11.29
N ASP A 47 28.96 33.99 10.10
CA ASP A 47 29.80 32.83 9.80
C ASP A 47 31.05 32.90 10.70
N THR A 48 31.36 31.80 11.37
CA THR A 48 32.71 31.54 11.87
C THR A 48 33.14 30.15 11.45
N ASP A 49 33.64 30.07 10.23
CA ASP A 49 34.68 29.13 9.86
C ASP A 49 35.96 29.52 10.60
N ALA A 50 36.48 28.61 11.41
CA ALA A 50 37.82 28.71 11.95
C ALA A 50 38.48 27.33 11.85
N ASP A 51 38.97 27.05 10.64
CA ASP A 51 40.08 26.15 10.43
C ASP A 51 41.29 26.66 11.23
N ALA A 52 41.78 25.84 12.14
CA ALA A 52 43.09 26.01 12.74
C ALA A 52 43.78 24.65 12.76
N ASP A 53 44.49 24.39 11.68
CA ASP A 53 45.60 23.43 11.64
C ASP A 53 46.62 23.80 12.71
N ALA A 54 46.90 22.86 13.60
CA ALA A 54 48.09 22.89 14.44
C ALA A 54 48.66 21.48 14.52
N ASP A 55 49.51 21.16 13.54
CA ASP A 55 50.50 20.10 13.66
C ASP A 55 51.40 20.39 14.86
N ALA A 56 51.42 19.47 15.81
CA ALA A 56 52.49 19.38 16.80
C ALA A 56 52.77 17.91 17.08
N ASP A 57 53.68 17.34 16.28
CA ASP A 57 54.44 16.16 16.65
C ASP A 57 55.25 16.46 17.91
N ALA A 58 55.01 15.69 18.96
CA ALA A 58 55.94 15.54 20.08
C ALA A 58 55.91 14.10 20.58
N ASP A 59 57.01 13.40 20.31
CA ASP A 59 57.33 12.06 20.78
C ASP A 59 57.39 11.99 22.31
N GLY A 60 56.99 10.82 22.83
CA GLY A 60 57.76 10.12 23.86
C GLY A 60 57.33 10.30 25.32
N ASP A 61 57.02 9.15 25.91
CA ASP A 61 57.04 8.78 27.35
C ASP A 61 55.60 8.55 27.86
N GLY A 62 55.07 7.33 27.88
CA GLY A 62 55.70 6.18 28.53
C GLY A 62 55.41 6.20 30.02
N ASP A 63 54.14 6.17 30.42
CA ASP A 63 53.72 5.64 31.72
C ASP A 63 52.35 4.97 31.58
N VAL A 64 52.39 3.67 31.81
CA VAL A 64 51.31 2.70 31.71
C VAL A 64 50.71 2.61 33.10
N ASP A 65 49.79 3.50 33.45
CA ASP A 65 49.00 3.36 34.67
C ASP A 65 47.76 2.52 34.34
N GLY A 66 48.02 1.21 34.30
CA GLY A 66 47.01 0.18 34.27
C GLY A 66 46.25 0.14 35.60
N ASP A 67 45.20 0.93 35.70
CA ASP A 67 44.02 0.55 36.47
C ASP A 67 43.14 -0.34 35.58
N ALA A 68 43.72 -1.50 35.27
CA ALA A 68 42.96 -2.67 34.92
C ALA A 68 42.22 -3.07 36.19
N ASP A 69 40.98 -2.64 36.33
CA ASP A 69 39.95 -3.44 36.97
C ASP A 69 39.80 -4.71 36.12
N ALA A 70 40.76 -5.60 36.34
CA ALA A 70 40.72 -6.97 35.89
C ALA A 70 39.56 -7.63 36.63
N ASP A 71 38.37 -7.54 36.01
CA ASP A 71 37.38 -8.61 36.10
C ASP A 71 38.06 -9.86 35.54
N ALA A 72 38.76 -10.54 36.44
CA ALA A 72 39.53 -11.75 36.22
C ALA A 72 38.60 -12.96 36.04
N ASP A 73 37.66 -12.87 35.10
CA ASP A 73 36.80 -13.94 34.60
C ASP A 73 36.45 -13.77 33.10
N ALA A 74 37.21 -12.96 32.34
CA ALA A 74 37.17 -13.02 30.87
C ALA A 74 37.83 -14.32 30.37
N GLY A 75 37.20 -15.46 30.66
CA GLY A 75 37.43 -16.69 29.91
C GLY A 75 37.23 -16.44 28.43
N ASP A 76 37.86 -17.24 27.58
CA ASP A 76 37.75 -17.21 26.12
C ASP A 76 36.26 -17.24 25.68
N CYS A 77 35.64 -16.06 25.59
CA CYS A 77 34.29 -15.96 25.05
C CYS A 77 34.38 -16.09 23.53
N PRO A 78 33.76 -17.10 22.92
CA PRO A 78 33.68 -17.16 21.48
C PRO A 78 32.95 -15.91 20.97
N PRO A 79 33.42 -15.27 19.88
CA PRO A 79 32.75 -14.12 19.32
C PRO A 79 31.39 -14.53 18.77
N VAL A 80 30.31 -13.92 19.26
CA VAL A 80 28.97 -14.03 18.68
C VAL A 80 28.68 -12.75 17.89
N PRO A 81 28.57 -12.83 16.55
CA PRO A 81 28.29 -11.66 15.73
C PRO A 81 26.91 -11.08 16.05
N VAL A 82 26.74 -9.78 15.83
CA VAL A 82 25.40 -9.16 15.84
C VAL A 82 24.58 -9.84 14.72
N PRO A 83 23.43 -10.45 15.02
CA PRO A 83 22.62 -11.08 13.98
C PRO A 83 22.01 -10.00 13.08
N GLU A 84 21.93 -10.29 11.79
CA GLU A 84 21.12 -9.49 10.89
C GLU A 84 19.64 -9.56 11.30
N PRO A 85 18.91 -8.43 11.25
CA PRO A 85 17.48 -8.44 11.50
C PRO A 85 16.76 -9.43 10.59
N VAL A 86 15.82 -10.20 11.16
CA VAL A 86 14.96 -11.07 10.35
C VAL A 86 13.90 -10.19 9.69
N PRO A 87 13.77 -10.19 8.34
CA PRO A 87 12.76 -9.39 7.66
C PRO A 87 11.34 -9.83 8.02
N LEU A 88 10.40 -8.88 8.09
CA LEU A 88 8.99 -9.23 8.30
C LEU A 88 8.32 -9.84 7.06
N SER A 89 8.91 -9.69 5.86
CA SER A 89 8.41 -10.41 4.69
C SER A 89 8.72 -11.91 4.83
N PRO A 90 7.71 -12.79 4.68
CA PRO A 90 7.87 -14.23 4.88
C PRO A 90 8.54 -14.95 3.72
N LEU A 91 8.59 -14.33 2.53
CA LEU A 91 9.17 -14.91 1.32
C LEU A 91 10.48 -14.23 0.94
N GLU A 92 11.38 -15.00 0.32
CA GLU A 92 12.52 -14.45 -0.40
C GLU A 92 12.06 -13.93 -1.78
N GLY A 93 12.78 -12.96 -2.33
CA GLY A 93 12.56 -12.50 -3.70
C GLY A 93 13.13 -13.50 -4.69
N GLU A 94 12.85 -13.31 -5.98
CA GLU A 94 13.53 -14.08 -7.01
C GLU A 94 15.06 -13.85 -6.99
N GLU A 95 15.82 -14.93 -7.14
CA GLU A 95 17.27 -14.90 -7.22
C GLU A 95 17.76 -15.69 -8.46
N PRO A 96 18.45 -15.05 -9.42
CA PRO A 96 18.77 -13.61 -9.45
C PRO A 96 17.51 -12.75 -9.64
N ALA A 97 17.54 -11.54 -9.07
CA ALA A 97 16.50 -10.54 -9.33
C ALA A 97 16.36 -10.23 -10.83
N GLY A 98 15.12 -10.06 -11.29
CA GLY A 98 14.84 -9.57 -12.63
C GLY A 98 15.29 -8.12 -12.83
N ARG A 99 15.36 -7.71 -14.10
CA ARG A 99 15.77 -6.34 -14.45
C ARG A 99 14.64 -5.34 -14.20
N SER A 100 14.99 -4.07 -14.20
CA SER A 100 14.04 -2.96 -14.21
C SER A 100 14.24 -2.04 -15.42
N GLU A 101 13.21 -1.28 -15.77
CA GLU A 101 13.19 -0.37 -16.91
C GLU A 101 12.29 0.83 -16.62
N ALA A 102 12.81 2.04 -16.81
CA ALA A 102 12.01 3.27 -16.81
C ALA A 102 11.68 3.68 -18.25
N VAL A 103 10.42 4.00 -18.52
CA VAL A 103 9.92 4.34 -19.86
C VAL A 103 9.14 5.65 -19.81
N ASP A 104 9.53 6.59 -20.66
CA ASP A 104 8.77 7.81 -20.94
C ASP A 104 7.90 7.61 -22.19
N GLU A 105 6.58 7.57 -22.03
CA GLU A 105 5.63 7.47 -23.16
C GLU A 105 4.42 8.38 -22.94
N ASP A 106 4.08 9.19 -23.95
CA ASP A 106 2.96 10.14 -23.93
C ASP A 106 2.93 11.10 -22.74
N GLY A 107 4.10 11.39 -22.16
CA GLY A 107 4.24 12.31 -21.02
C GLY A 107 4.02 11.65 -19.66
N PHE A 108 4.02 10.32 -19.61
CA PHE A 108 4.04 9.54 -18.37
C PHE A 108 5.36 8.82 -18.20
N GLU A 109 5.88 8.84 -16.97
CA GLU A 109 7.01 8.04 -16.53
C GLU A 109 6.50 6.73 -15.89
N ASP A 110 6.69 5.62 -16.62
CA ASP A 110 6.34 4.30 -16.15
C ASP A 110 7.60 3.52 -15.71
N GLU A 111 7.54 2.89 -14.54
CA GLU A 111 8.59 2.01 -13.99
C GLU A 111 8.17 0.56 -14.12
N TYR A 112 8.95 -0.25 -14.83
CA TYR A 112 8.70 -1.67 -15.02
C TYR A 112 9.70 -2.51 -14.22
N LEU A 113 9.19 -3.53 -13.54
CA LEU A 113 9.95 -4.67 -13.03
C LEU A 113 9.63 -5.90 -13.88
N TYR A 114 10.66 -6.68 -14.17
CA TYR A 114 10.56 -7.95 -14.88
C TYR A 114 10.80 -9.09 -13.92
N ASP A 115 10.20 -10.25 -14.18
CA ASP A 115 10.62 -11.47 -13.51
C ASP A 115 12.05 -11.87 -13.97
N ALA A 116 12.68 -12.78 -13.24
CA ALA A 116 14.04 -13.25 -13.49
C ALA A 116 14.24 -13.84 -14.90
N THR A 117 13.18 -14.24 -15.60
CA THR A 117 13.22 -14.85 -16.93
C THR A 117 12.83 -13.91 -18.07
N ASP A 118 12.50 -12.64 -17.80
CA ASP A 118 11.96 -11.68 -18.79
C ASP A 118 10.69 -12.22 -19.50
N TYR A 119 9.87 -13.00 -18.80
CA TYR A 119 8.62 -13.56 -19.33
C TYR A 119 7.42 -12.65 -19.03
N ILE A 120 7.38 -12.06 -17.84
CA ILE A 120 6.30 -11.21 -17.32
C ILE A 120 6.92 -9.92 -16.77
N LYS A 121 6.15 -8.83 -16.83
CA LYS A 121 6.50 -7.58 -16.18
C LYS A 121 5.29 -6.94 -15.49
N VAL A 122 5.57 -6.23 -14.42
CA VAL A 122 4.63 -5.33 -13.72
C VAL A 122 5.13 -3.90 -13.89
N GLY A 123 4.22 -2.97 -14.13
CA GLY A 123 4.54 -1.56 -14.37
C GLY A 123 3.70 -0.64 -13.52
N VAL A 124 4.34 0.37 -12.93
CA VAL A 124 3.68 1.44 -12.17
C VAL A 124 3.87 2.79 -12.87
N ARG A 125 2.96 3.73 -12.62
CA ARG A 125 3.02 5.08 -13.19
C ARG A 125 3.32 6.12 -12.13
N ARG A 126 4.40 6.88 -12.32
CA ARG A 126 4.85 7.88 -11.34
C ARG A 126 3.81 8.98 -11.14
N GLU A 127 3.20 9.48 -12.20
CA GLU A 127 2.22 10.57 -12.13
C GLU A 127 0.94 10.17 -11.39
N TRP A 128 0.65 8.87 -11.31
CA TRP A 128 -0.57 8.33 -10.70
C TRP A 128 -0.26 7.67 -9.35
N GLY A 129 0.62 8.27 -8.55
CA GLY A 129 0.89 7.78 -7.19
C GLY A 129 1.62 6.44 -7.14
N GLY A 130 2.26 6.03 -8.23
CA GLY A 130 2.92 4.74 -8.30
C GLY A 130 1.94 3.57 -8.38
N THR A 131 0.67 3.78 -8.77
CA THR A 131 -0.28 2.69 -8.97
C THR A 131 0.17 1.77 -10.09
N ILE A 132 -0.24 0.49 -10.00
CA ILE A 132 0.10 -0.50 -11.03
C ILE A 132 -0.82 -0.25 -12.22
N VAL A 133 -0.23 0.22 -13.31
CA VAL A 133 -0.92 0.46 -14.59
C VAL A 133 -0.72 -0.68 -15.58
N PHE A 134 0.22 -1.59 -15.31
CA PHE A 134 0.54 -2.70 -16.20
C PHE A 134 0.82 -3.98 -15.43
N PHE A 135 0.22 -5.09 -15.86
CA PHE A 135 0.68 -6.43 -15.50
C PHE A 135 0.42 -7.36 -16.68
N GLY A 136 1.47 -7.98 -17.21
CA GLY A 136 1.34 -8.66 -18.49
C GLY A 136 2.61 -9.31 -19.01
N LEU A 137 2.52 -9.87 -20.21
CA LEU A 137 3.66 -10.51 -20.88
C LEU A 137 4.75 -9.48 -21.21
N ALA A 138 6.00 -9.77 -20.83
CA ALA A 138 7.14 -8.88 -20.99
C ALA A 138 7.51 -8.58 -22.45
N ALA A 139 7.24 -9.54 -23.36
CA ALA A 139 7.48 -9.38 -24.79
C ALA A 139 6.59 -8.32 -25.45
N ALA A 140 5.50 -7.90 -24.79
CA ALA A 140 4.71 -6.76 -25.23
C ALA A 140 5.40 -5.44 -24.82
N GLY A 141 5.13 -4.38 -25.58
CA GLY A 141 5.51 -3.01 -25.18
C GLY A 141 4.87 -2.60 -23.85
N GLY A 142 5.24 -1.43 -23.34
CA GLY A 142 4.54 -0.83 -22.20
C GLY A 142 3.10 -0.43 -22.54
N GLY A 143 2.39 0.09 -21.53
CA GLY A 143 1.11 0.77 -21.71
C GLY A 143 -0.08 -0.11 -22.09
N MET A 144 -1.11 0.54 -22.63
CA MET A 144 -2.41 -0.08 -22.95
C MET A 144 -2.34 -0.93 -24.22
N ASN A 145 -2.18 -2.24 -24.04
CA ASN A 145 -2.10 -3.20 -25.13
C ASN A 145 -2.75 -4.56 -24.76
N GLY A 146 -2.82 -5.48 -25.73
CA GLY A 146 -3.51 -6.76 -25.58
C GLY A 146 -2.90 -7.73 -24.55
N ALA A 147 -1.71 -7.42 -24.00
CA ALA A 147 -1.10 -8.16 -22.91
C ALA A 147 -1.35 -7.51 -21.53
N ASN A 148 -1.80 -6.26 -21.45
CA ASN A 148 -2.07 -5.65 -20.16
C ASN A 148 -3.42 -6.14 -19.60
N VAL A 149 -3.40 -6.72 -18.41
CA VAL A 149 -4.62 -7.15 -17.70
C VAL A 149 -5.22 -6.07 -16.81
N ILE A 150 -4.51 -4.95 -16.60
CA ILE A 150 -4.91 -3.85 -15.72
C ILE A 150 -5.57 -2.74 -16.52
N ASP A 151 -6.60 -2.12 -15.96
CA ASP A 151 -7.17 -0.88 -16.52
C ASP A 151 -6.22 0.29 -16.19
N ALA A 152 -5.80 1.02 -17.22
CA ALA A 152 -4.93 2.20 -17.07
C ALA A 152 -5.44 3.36 -17.94
N ASN A 153 -6.76 3.52 -18.00
CA ASN A 153 -7.42 4.53 -18.82
C ASN A 153 -7.49 5.91 -18.16
N ASP A 154 -7.67 5.98 -16.85
CA ASP A 154 -7.71 7.22 -16.08
C ASP A 154 -7.23 6.99 -14.65
N THR A 155 -6.99 8.09 -13.95
CA THR A 155 -6.67 8.06 -12.52
C THR A 155 -7.85 7.45 -11.77
N GLY A 156 -7.63 6.38 -11.02
CA GLY A 156 -8.64 5.79 -10.14
C GLY A 156 -9.15 4.41 -10.58
N ARG A 157 -8.61 3.82 -11.64
CA ARG A 157 -9.01 2.49 -12.14
C ARG A 157 -7.80 1.57 -12.39
N GLU A 158 -6.80 1.64 -11.53
CA GLU A 158 -5.57 0.83 -11.55
C GLU A 158 -5.56 -0.23 -10.42
N VAL A 159 -4.49 -1.03 -10.25
CA VAL A 159 -4.32 -1.69 -8.93
C VAL A 159 -3.79 -0.68 -7.93
N GLN A 160 -4.61 -0.38 -6.93
CA GLN A 160 -4.37 0.74 -6.03
C GLN A 160 -5.09 0.59 -4.69
N VAL A 161 -4.81 1.52 -3.79
CA VAL A 161 -5.49 1.67 -2.51
C VAL A 161 -6.36 2.92 -2.46
N ALA A 162 -7.49 2.82 -1.75
CA ALA A 162 -8.35 3.93 -1.40
C ALA A 162 -8.86 3.80 0.03
N PHE A 163 -8.96 4.92 0.73
CA PHE A 163 -9.35 4.94 2.14
C PHE A 163 -10.61 5.76 2.35
N TYR A 164 -11.35 5.40 3.39
CA TYR A 164 -12.59 6.01 3.79
C TYR A 164 -12.64 6.18 5.31
N ASP A 165 -13.34 7.21 5.76
CA ASP A 165 -13.60 7.47 7.16
C ASP A 165 -15.10 7.72 7.38
N PRO A 166 -15.82 6.81 8.06
CA PRO A 166 -17.25 6.94 8.27
C PRO A 166 -17.61 8.11 9.21
N ASP A 167 -16.69 8.56 10.06
CA ASP A 167 -16.93 9.71 10.95
C ASP A 167 -16.80 11.05 10.21
N ARG A 168 -16.27 11.02 8.98
CA ARG A 168 -16.10 12.19 8.09
C ARG A 168 -17.00 12.15 6.87
N GLN A 169 -18.11 11.44 6.94
CA GLN A 169 -19.10 11.41 5.87
C GLN A 169 -19.75 12.78 5.67
N MET A 170 -19.64 13.31 4.46
CA MET A 170 -20.30 14.55 4.04
C MET A 170 -21.21 14.30 2.83
N GLN A 171 -22.03 15.29 2.48
CA GLN A 171 -22.80 15.36 1.23
C GLN A 171 -23.94 14.34 1.04
N ASN A 172 -24.14 13.39 1.96
CA ASN A 172 -25.32 12.54 2.14
C ASN A 172 -25.87 11.78 0.90
N CYS A 173 -25.25 11.85 -0.29
CA CYS A 173 -25.42 11.01 -1.49
C CYS A 173 -24.55 11.56 -2.63
N ALA A 174 -23.45 10.88 -3.00
CA ALA A 174 -22.62 11.28 -4.14
C ALA A 174 -22.71 10.23 -5.26
N TRP A 175 -23.75 10.37 -6.06
CA TRP A 175 -23.99 9.54 -7.23
C TRP A 175 -22.99 9.90 -8.33
N ASP A 176 -22.03 9.01 -8.64
CA ASP A 176 -20.85 9.17 -9.53
C ASP A 176 -19.59 9.80 -8.92
N ALA A 177 -19.54 9.86 -7.59
CA ALA A 177 -18.57 10.68 -6.86
C ALA A 177 -18.73 12.20 -7.09
N ALA A 178 -19.84 12.64 -7.67
CA ALA A 178 -20.26 14.03 -7.82
C ALA A 178 -21.73 14.26 -7.42
N CYS A 179 -22.17 15.49 -7.64
CA CYS A 179 -23.44 15.99 -7.14
C CYS A 179 -24.60 15.70 -8.07
N GLY A 180 -25.13 14.49 -7.91
CA GLY A 180 -26.21 13.97 -8.75
C GLY A 180 -27.61 13.97 -8.12
N ARG A 181 -27.81 13.59 -6.84
CA ARG A 181 -29.16 13.29 -6.29
C ARG A 181 -29.28 13.47 -4.76
N ARG A 182 -30.53 13.53 -4.25
CA ARG A 182 -30.87 13.72 -2.82
C ARG A 182 -30.90 12.39 -2.05
N ALA A 183 -30.64 12.47 -0.74
CA ALA A 183 -30.54 11.39 0.26
C ALA A 183 -31.54 10.21 0.17
N SER A 184 -32.76 10.41 -0.34
CA SER A 184 -33.79 9.37 -0.41
C SER A 184 -33.68 8.43 -1.63
N GLU A 185 -32.70 8.64 -2.51
CA GLU A 185 -32.58 7.94 -3.80
C GLU A 185 -31.32 7.05 -3.94
N CYS A 186 -30.50 6.84 -2.90
CA CYS A 186 -29.30 5.99 -2.99
C CYS A 186 -29.33 4.77 -2.05
N PRO A 187 -30.06 3.69 -2.40
CA PRO A 187 -30.06 2.47 -1.59
C PRO A 187 -28.83 1.58 -1.81
N ALA A 188 -28.00 1.78 -2.85
CA ALA A 188 -27.04 0.75 -3.30
C ALA A 188 -25.76 1.20 -4.08
N SER A 189 -25.48 2.50 -4.27
CA SER A 189 -24.21 3.01 -4.85
C SER A 189 -23.47 3.87 -3.81
N ILE A 190 -22.18 4.20 -4.03
CA ILE A 190 -21.28 4.95 -3.11
C ILE A 190 -22.08 5.99 -2.31
N THR A 191 -22.48 5.62 -1.10
CA THR A 191 -23.50 6.35 -0.34
C THR A 191 -22.93 7.62 0.29
N TYR A 192 -21.61 7.73 0.34
CA TYR A 192 -20.88 8.79 1.00
C TYR A 192 -19.61 9.12 0.22
N LEU A 193 -19.38 10.40 -0.06
CA LEU A 193 -18.02 10.89 -0.23
C LEU A 193 -17.72 11.81 0.94
N GLY A 194 -17.20 11.17 1.98
CA GLY A 194 -16.45 11.86 3.02
C GLY A 194 -14.98 11.87 2.64
N TRP A 195 -14.12 11.91 3.65
CA TRP A 195 -12.68 11.72 3.52
C TRP A 195 -12.36 10.46 2.69
N ASP A 196 -11.79 10.66 1.48
CA ASP A 196 -11.62 9.64 0.43
C ASP A 196 -10.25 9.66 -0.30
N PRO A 197 -9.10 9.54 0.38
CA PRO A 197 -7.80 9.50 -0.30
C PRO A 197 -7.67 8.31 -1.26
N VAL A 198 -7.19 8.54 -2.49
CA VAL A 198 -7.00 7.52 -3.53
C VAL A 198 -5.62 7.63 -4.15
N GLN A 199 -4.87 6.52 -4.12
CA GLN A 199 -3.47 6.47 -4.55
C GLN A 199 -3.30 7.00 -5.99
N GLY A 200 -4.12 6.53 -6.94
CA GLY A 200 -4.04 6.89 -8.35
C GLY A 200 -4.25 8.38 -8.64
N GLY A 201 -5.02 9.08 -7.80
CA GLY A 201 -5.40 10.46 -8.01
C GLY A 201 -6.88 10.70 -7.77
N ASN A 202 -7.47 11.61 -8.55
CA ASN A 202 -8.83 12.06 -8.31
C ASN A 202 -9.70 12.13 -9.57
N ARG A 203 -11.01 12.32 -9.36
CA ARG A 203 -12.01 12.41 -10.43
C ARG A 203 -11.82 13.56 -11.42
N CYS A 204 -10.89 14.48 -11.15
CA CYS A 204 -10.52 15.55 -12.08
C CYS A 204 -9.43 15.11 -13.07
N ASN A 205 -9.10 13.81 -13.09
CA ASN A 205 -8.01 13.22 -13.84
C ASN A 205 -6.66 13.86 -13.47
N ARG A 206 -6.47 14.12 -12.17
CA ARG A 206 -5.19 14.56 -11.59
C ARG A 206 -4.61 13.42 -10.79
N GLY A 207 -3.44 12.97 -11.18
CA GLY A 207 -2.75 11.90 -10.47
C GLY A 207 -2.09 12.41 -9.19
N SER A 208 -1.92 11.52 -8.22
CA SER A 208 -1.26 11.89 -6.97
C SER A 208 0.24 12.15 -7.18
N GLY A 209 0.90 11.59 -8.18
CA GLY A 209 2.36 11.70 -8.26
C GLY A 209 3.08 10.93 -7.13
N VAL A 210 4.39 10.76 -7.28
CA VAL A 210 5.24 10.09 -6.29
C VAL A 210 6.10 11.10 -5.54
N ASP A 211 6.18 10.92 -4.22
CA ASP A 211 7.03 11.72 -3.32
C ASP A 211 8.44 11.13 -3.21
N ALA A 212 8.54 9.79 -3.30
CA ALA A 212 9.81 9.06 -3.34
C ALA A 212 9.72 7.82 -4.23
N LEU A 213 10.86 7.42 -4.80
CA LEU A 213 11.02 6.24 -5.65
C LEU A 213 12.38 5.59 -5.34
N GLU A 214 12.37 4.29 -5.05
CA GLU A 214 13.55 3.45 -4.99
C GLU A 214 13.36 2.23 -5.88
N ASN A 215 14.35 1.98 -6.76
CA ASN A 215 14.35 0.85 -7.68
C ASN A 215 15.71 0.16 -7.59
N ALA A 216 15.81 -0.86 -6.76
CA ALA A 216 17.07 -1.53 -6.45
C ALA A 216 16.84 -3.01 -6.11
N GLY A 217 17.74 -3.89 -6.58
CA GLY A 217 17.75 -5.30 -6.17
C GLY A 217 16.47 -6.08 -6.50
N GLY A 218 15.78 -5.76 -7.61
CA GLY A 218 14.50 -6.40 -7.97
C GLY A 218 13.30 -5.93 -7.16
N VAL A 219 13.48 -4.85 -6.38
CA VAL A 219 12.45 -4.24 -5.54
C VAL A 219 12.19 -2.83 -6.05
N LEU A 220 10.91 -2.51 -6.24
CA LEU A 220 10.42 -1.19 -6.61
C LEU A 220 9.55 -0.66 -5.47
N ALA A 221 10.02 0.37 -4.78
CA ALA A 221 9.33 1.03 -3.69
C ALA A 221 8.96 2.46 -4.08
N LEU A 222 7.71 2.84 -3.83
CA LEU A 222 7.20 4.18 -4.12
C LEU A 222 6.44 4.72 -2.92
N THR A 223 6.64 5.99 -2.61
CA THR A 223 5.88 6.71 -1.58
C THR A 223 5.02 7.77 -2.24
N THR A 224 3.77 7.89 -1.81
CA THR A 224 2.86 8.96 -2.25
C THR A 224 1.97 9.41 -1.10
N THR A 225 1.69 10.70 -1.05
CA THR A 225 0.61 11.27 -0.26
C THR A 225 -0.61 11.44 -1.17
N PRO A 226 -1.62 10.54 -1.12
CA PRO A 226 -2.69 10.51 -2.11
C PRO A 226 -3.51 11.80 -2.16
N LEU A 227 -4.08 12.12 -3.32
CA LEU A 227 -5.13 13.14 -3.44
C LEU A 227 -6.47 12.58 -2.95
N PHE A 228 -7.38 13.47 -2.56
CA PHE A 228 -8.77 13.09 -2.32
C PHE A 228 -9.48 12.82 -3.65
N TRP A 229 -10.17 11.67 -3.77
CA TRP A 229 -10.91 11.32 -4.97
C TRP A 229 -11.92 12.38 -5.34
N ASN A 230 -12.69 12.86 -4.36
CA ASN A 230 -13.50 14.06 -4.47
C ASN A 230 -12.79 15.25 -3.81
N PRO A 231 -12.32 16.23 -4.60
CA PRO A 231 -11.72 17.45 -4.04
C PRO A 231 -12.61 18.23 -3.07
N ASN A 232 -13.94 18.02 -3.14
CA ASN A 232 -14.92 18.66 -2.29
C ASN A 232 -15.34 17.80 -1.09
N TRP A 233 -14.59 16.76 -0.71
CA TRP A 233 -14.98 15.80 0.33
C TRP A 233 -15.46 16.42 1.66
N ASP A 234 -14.96 17.61 2.04
CA ASP A 234 -15.30 18.29 3.30
C ASP A 234 -16.41 19.34 3.16
N SER A 235 -16.97 19.51 1.97
CA SER A 235 -18.08 20.44 1.75
C SER A 235 -19.39 19.87 2.31
N ALA A 236 -20.09 20.64 3.14
CA ALA A 236 -21.37 20.25 3.72
C ALA A 236 -22.48 20.11 2.68
N ASP A 237 -22.46 20.98 1.66
CA ASP A 237 -23.34 20.89 0.50
C ASP A 237 -22.63 20.09 -0.60
N CYS A 238 -23.42 19.35 -1.38
CA CYS A 238 -22.87 18.71 -2.55
C CYS A 238 -22.49 19.77 -3.60
N THR A 239 -21.20 19.89 -3.90
CA THR A 239 -20.65 20.65 -5.03
C THR A 239 -19.67 19.82 -5.88
N SER A 240 -19.59 20.15 -7.17
CA SER A 240 -18.63 19.59 -8.13
C SER A 240 -17.55 20.59 -8.57
N SER A 241 -17.50 21.78 -7.95
CA SER A 241 -16.61 22.87 -8.36
C SER A 241 -15.14 22.64 -8.02
N GLY A 242 -14.82 21.60 -7.25
CA GLY A 242 -13.46 21.33 -6.79
C GLY A 242 -12.47 21.08 -7.92
N CYS A 243 -12.91 20.56 -9.08
CA CYS A 243 -12.03 20.40 -10.24
C CYS A 243 -11.66 21.72 -10.93
N ASP A 244 -12.49 22.75 -10.77
CA ASP A 244 -12.25 24.09 -11.33
C ASP A 244 -11.33 24.92 -10.43
N ASP A 245 -11.17 24.53 -9.17
CA ASP A 245 -10.28 25.17 -8.19
C ASP A 245 -8.91 24.48 -8.17
N PRO A 246 -7.81 25.20 -8.53
CA PRO A 246 -6.47 24.60 -8.54
C PRO A 246 -6.00 24.08 -7.18
N GLY A 247 -6.39 24.73 -6.08
CA GLY A 247 -6.00 24.31 -4.73
C GLY A 247 -6.76 23.07 -4.26
N LEU A 248 -8.05 22.97 -4.59
CA LEU A 248 -8.85 21.80 -4.22
C LEU A 248 -8.46 20.56 -5.03
N ARG A 249 -8.32 20.67 -6.35
CA ARG A 249 -8.01 19.51 -7.22
C ARG A 249 -6.60 18.94 -7.05
N GLU A 250 -5.71 19.66 -6.35
CA GLU A 250 -4.34 19.24 -6.01
C GLU A 250 -4.18 19.03 -4.50
N ARG A 251 -5.30 18.99 -3.75
CA ARG A 251 -5.31 18.81 -2.30
C ARG A 251 -4.85 17.40 -1.91
N ARG A 252 -3.69 17.36 -1.27
CA ARG A 252 -3.12 16.17 -0.63
C ARG A 252 -3.92 15.75 0.60
N SER A 253 -4.00 14.46 0.85
CA SER A 253 -4.54 13.87 2.07
C SER A 253 -3.56 13.92 3.23
N ASP A 254 -4.01 13.47 4.38
CA ASP A 254 -3.28 13.26 5.62
C ASP A 254 -2.89 11.79 5.82
N VAL A 255 -2.83 11.01 4.73
CA VAL A 255 -2.27 9.65 4.73
C VAL A 255 -1.14 9.58 3.73
N GLU A 256 -0.06 8.91 4.13
CA GLU A 256 1.04 8.54 3.26
C GLU A 256 0.97 7.04 2.97
N VAL A 257 1.15 6.66 1.71
CA VAL A 257 1.20 5.27 1.24
C VAL A 257 2.58 5.00 0.69
N GLU A 258 3.27 4.05 1.28
CA GLU A 258 4.46 3.43 0.71
C GLU A 258 4.08 2.05 0.19
N GLN A 259 4.23 1.85 -1.12
CA GLN A 259 4.00 0.59 -1.82
C GLN A 259 5.33 0.01 -2.27
N THR A 260 5.54 -1.28 -2.01
CA THR A 260 6.69 -2.02 -2.55
C THR A 260 6.21 -3.19 -3.40
N LEU A 261 6.86 -3.38 -4.54
CA LEU A 261 6.64 -4.48 -5.48
C LEU A 261 7.93 -5.25 -5.67
N ARG A 262 7.81 -6.57 -5.71
CA ARG A 262 8.90 -7.46 -6.19
C ARG A 262 8.33 -8.78 -6.68
N PHE A 263 9.04 -9.42 -7.60
CA PHE A 263 8.75 -10.80 -7.95
C PHE A 263 9.24 -11.74 -6.85
N VAL A 264 8.37 -12.67 -6.44
CA VAL A 264 8.73 -13.79 -5.56
C VAL A 264 8.75 -15.12 -6.34
N ARG A 265 8.05 -15.15 -7.49
CA ARG A 265 8.05 -16.22 -8.50
C ARG A 265 7.68 -15.60 -9.85
N THR A 266 7.95 -16.29 -10.96
CA THR A 266 7.72 -15.79 -12.32
C THR A 266 6.31 -15.21 -12.54
N HIS A 267 5.29 -15.85 -11.96
CA HIS A 267 3.89 -15.43 -12.11
C HIS A 267 3.39 -14.55 -10.96
N VAL A 268 4.17 -14.34 -9.91
CA VAL A 268 3.71 -13.80 -8.62
C VAL A 268 4.51 -12.56 -8.23
N VAL A 269 3.80 -11.45 -8.10
CA VAL A 269 4.32 -10.19 -7.55
C VAL A 269 3.80 -10.02 -6.13
N GLU A 270 4.70 -9.91 -5.16
CA GLU A 270 4.36 -9.49 -3.81
C GLU A 270 4.15 -7.97 -3.80
N LEU A 271 3.02 -7.55 -3.25
CA LEU A 271 2.68 -6.17 -2.95
C LEU A 271 2.71 -5.98 -1.45
N THR A 272 3.56 -5.09 -0.96
CA THR A 272 3.54 -4.67 0.43
C THR A 272 3.14 -3.21 0.53
N TYR A 273 2.36 -2.88 1.54
CA TYR A 273 1.91 -1.53 1.80
C TYR A 273 2.19 -1.14 3.24
N ARG A 274 2.67 0.09 3.40
CA ARG A 274 2.75 0.80 4.67
C ARG A 274 1.92 2.07 4.54
N VAL A 275 0.85 2.16 5.33
CA VAL A 275 -0.10 3.27 5.33
C VAL A 275 0.09 4.05 6.62
N THR A 276 0.62 5.27 6.54
CA THR A 276 0.91 6.11 7.71
C THR A 276 -0.11 7.24 7.81
N ASN A 277 -0.76 7.36 8.96
CA ASN A 277 -1.62 8.52 9.27
C ASN A 277 -0.74 9.70 9.72
N LEU A 278 -0.81 10.80 8.98
CA LEU A 278 -0.08 12.03 9.23
C LEU A 278 -0.84 13.01 10.14
N ALA A 279 -2.03 12.66 10.60
CA ALA A 279 -2.87 13.48 11.47
C ALA A 279 -2.87 13.00 12.94
N ASP A 280 -3.34 13.88 13.83
CA ASP A 280 -3.53 13.61 15.26
C ASP A 280 -4.91 13.02 15.58
N VAL A 281 -5.61 12.52 14.57
CA VAL A 281 -6.97 11.99 14.66
C VAL A 281 -7.01 10.59 14.07
N ASP A 282 -7.77 9.71 14.72
CA ASP A 282 -8.03 8.37 14.21
C ASP A 282 -8.95 8.46 12.98
N HIS A 283 -8.71 7.61 12.00
CA HIS A 283 -9.69 7.30 10.96
C HIS A 283 -10.42 6.02 11.34
N ALA A 284 -11.74 6.11 11.49
CA ALA A 284 -12.54 5.04 12.06
C ALA A 284 -12.58 3.79 11.17
N PRO A 285 -12.67 2.57 11.76
CA PRO A 285 -12.72 1.36 10.98
C PRO A 285 -13.92 1.29 10.02
N THR A 286 -13.63 1.04 8.74
CA THR A 286 -14.61 0.79 7.69
C THR A 286 -14.01 -0.11 6.62
N LEU A 287 -14.83 -0.57 5.68
CA LEU A 287 -14.34 -1.26 4.49
C LEU A 287 -13.44 -0.32 3.69
N GLN A 288 -12.18 -0.69 3.54
CA GLN A 288 -11.20 0.03 2.73
C GLN A 288 -10.99 -0.67 1.39
N GLU A 289 -10.41 0.03 0.42
CA GLU A 289 -9.90 -0.56 -0.82
C GLU A 289 -8.40 -0.83 -0.65
N MET A 290 -8.02 -2.09 -0.42
CA MET A 290 -6.66 -2.39 0.05
C MET A 290 -6.09 -3.75 -0.38
N PRO A 291 -5.39 -3.83 -1.53
CA PRO A 291 -5.67 -3.05 -2.72
C PRO A 291 -6.90 -3.57 -3.47
N THR A 292 -7.51 -2.73 -4.30
CA THR A 292 -8.52 -3.14 -5.29
C THR A 292 -7.83 -3.40 -6.63
N VAL A 293 -8.27 -4.44 -7.36
CA VAL A 293 -7.77 -4.76 -8.71
C VAL A 293 -8.81 -4.35 -9.74
N TYR A 294 -8.47 -3.39 -10.58
CA TYR A 294 -9.26 -2.97 -11.74
C TYR A 294 -8.67 -3.59 -13.00
N THR A 295 -9.51 -4.22 -13.82
CA THR A 295 -9.05 -5.03 -14.95
C THR A 295 -9.49 -4.48 -16.30
N ALA A 296 -8.60 -4.64 -17.29
CA ALA A 296 -8.83 -4.26 -18.67
C ALA A 296 -10.08 -4.95 -19.24
N ASN A 297 -10.81 -4.28 -20.13
CA ASN A 297 -12.14 -4.73 -20.57
C ASN A 297 -12.29 -4.85 -22.11
N GLY A 298 -11.17 -4.99 -22.83
CA GLY A 298 -11.12 -5.11 -24.29
C GLY A 298 -11.24 -3.80 -25.07
N GLY A 299 -11.48 -2.68 -24.39
CA GLY A 299 -11.51 -1.35 -25.01
C GLY A 299 -10.13 -0.94 -25.55
N GLY A 300 -10.07 -0.29 -26.71
CA GLY A 300 -8.81 0.28 -27.22
C GLY A 300 -7.72 -0.73 -27.59
N GLY A 301 -8.04 -2.03 -27.70
CA GLY A 301 -7.06 -3.08 -28.02
C GLY A 301 -6.38 -3.70 -26.80
N THR A 302 -6.89 -3.47 -25.59
CA THR A 302 -6.44 -4.14 -24.37
C THR A 302 -6.97 -5.57 -24.26
N ALA A 303 -6.49 -6.33 -23.27
CA ALA A 303 -7.13 -7.58 -22.90
C ALA A 303 -8.57 -7.34 -22.42
N ASP A 304 -9.47 -8.32 -22.61
CA ASP A 304 -10.83 -8.31 -22.07
C ASP A 304 -10.93 -9.29 -20.89
N ILE A 305 -10.74 -8.76 -19.69
CA ILE A 305 -10.59 -9.50 -18.43
C ILE A 305 -11.79 -9.15 -17.54
N TRP A 306 -12.81 -10.01 -17.56
CA TRP A 306 -14.12 -9.67 -16.98
C TRP A 306 -14.82 -10.83 -16.29
N ARG A 307 -14.40 -12.08 -16.51
CA ARG A 307 -15.01 -13.23 -15.84
C ARG A 307 -14.39 -13.40 -14.47
N LEU A 308 -15.19 -13.36 -13.40
CA LEU A 308 -14.73 -13.48 -12.03
C LEU A 308 -14.88 -14.90 -11.52
N PHE A 309 -13.82 -15.43 -10.92
CA PHE A 309 -13.79 -16.78 -10.34
C PHE A 309 -13.37 -16.73 -8.89
N ALA A 310 -14.08 -17.50 -8.05
CA ALA A 310 -13.66 -17.81 -6.69
C ALA A 310 -12.59 -18.92 -6.69
N SER A 311 -12.03 -19.21 -5.51
CA SER A 311 -10.92 -20.14 -5.31
C SER A 311 -11.27 -21.59 -5.66
N ASP A 312 -12.55 -21.95 -5.58
CA ASP A 312 -13.06 -23.26 -6.01
C ASP A 312 -13.30 -23.34 -7.52
N ARG A 313 -12.91 -22.29 -8.26
CA ARG A 313 -13.09 -22.11 -9.71
C ARG A 313 -14.55 -21.97 -10.14
N THR A 314 -15.45 -21.69 -9.22
CA THR A 314 -16.81 -21.28 -9.53
C THR A 314 -16.79 -19.86 -10.08
N GLU A 315 -17.43 -19.66 -11.22
CA GLU A 315 -17.64 -18.32 -11.79
C GLU A 315 -18.69 -17.56 -10.97
N ILE A 316 -18.39 -16.30 -10.65
CA ILE A 316 -19.25 -15.38 -9.93
C ILE A 316 -19.91 -14.44 -10.93
N ALA A 317 -21.24 -14.51 -11.01
CA ALA A 317 -22.01 -13.57 -11.81
C ALA A 317 -22.12 -12.23 -11.07
N ILE A 318 -21.71 -11.13 -11.71
CA ILE A 318 -21.86 -9.77 -11.18
C ILE A 318 -23.13 -9.17 -11.79
N ASP A 319 -24.28 -9.53 -11.21
CA ASP A 319 -25.60 -9.21 -11.77
C ASP A 319 -26.57 -8.51 -10.79
N THR A 320 -26.14 -8.25 -9.54
CA THR A 320 -26.95 -7.48 -8.58
C THR A 320 -26.90 -5.99 -8.92
N PRO A 321 -28.03 -5.34 -9.28
CA PRO A 321 -28.02 -3.92 -9.67
C PRO A 321 -27.71 -2.97 -8.51
N ALA A 322 -26.78 -2.03 -8.72
CA ALA A 322 -26.28 -1.08 -7.73
C ALA A 322 -27.04 0.27 -7.71
N GLY A 323 -28.38 0.25 -7.86
CA GLY A 323 -29.19 1.47 -7.75
C GLY A 323 -29.61 2.13 -9.07
N GLY A 324 -29.37 1.50 -10.22
CA GLY A 324 -30.09 1.80 -11.48
C GLY A 324 -29.36 2.67 -12.51
N ASP A 325 -28.08 2.97 -12.32
CA ASP A 325 -27.13 3.54 -13.30
C ASP A 325 -26.58 2.51 -14.30
N GLY A 326 -26.83 1.22 -14.05
CA GLY A 326 -26.32 0.11 -14.85
C GLY A 326 -25.11 -0.58 -14.23
N PHE A 327 -24.55 -0.05 -13.14
CA PHE A 327 -23.56 -0.79 -12.37
C PHE A 327 -24.22 -2.01 -11.72
N ASN A 328 -23.50 -3.12 -11.79
CA ASN A 328 -23.80 -4.30 -11.00
C ASN A 328 -22.65 -4.55 -10.02
N TYR A 329 -22.98 -5.15 -8.89
CA TYR A 329 -22.03 -5.65 -7.92
C TYR A 329 -22.38 -7.08 -7.56
N GLU A 330 -21.47 -7.77 -6.86
CA GLU A 330 -21.79 -9.00 -6.15
C GLU A 330 -20.91 -9.11 -4.91
N ASN A 331 -21.49 -9.54 -3.79
CA ASN A 331 -20.75 -9.90 -2.58
C ASN A 331 -20.71 -11.42 -2.48
N PHE A 332 -19.54 -12.00 -2.28
CA PHE A 332 -19.38 -13.44 -2.25
C PHE A 332 -18.22 -13.85 -1.34
N ASP A 333 -18.18 -15.14 -0.99
CA ASP A 333 -17.06 -15.71 -0.25
C ASP A 333 -16.20 -16.59 -1.19
N SER A 334 -14.90 -16.50 -1.03
CA SER A 334 -13.89 -17.33 -1.69
C SER A 334 -13.03 -17.99 -0.63
N ALA A 335 -13.29 -19.27 -0.36
CA ALA A 335 -12.76 -19.97 0.82
C ALA A 335 -11.23 -20.10 0.84
N GLY A 336 -10.57 -20.11 -0.32
CA GLY A 336 -9.12 -20.18 -0.45
C GLY A 336 -8.41 -18.83 -0.34
N GLY A 337 -9.12 -17.74 -0.03
CA GLY A 337 -8.51 -16.43 0.21
C GLY A 337 -8.04 -15.68 -1.04
N TRP A 338 -8.34 -16.21 -2.23
CA TRP A 338 -7.98 -15.61 -3.52
C TRP A 338 -9.14 -15.59 -4.49
N VAL A 339 -9.08 -14.70 -5.49
CA VAL A 339 -10.02 -14.61 -6.62
C VAL A 339 -9.26 -14.35 -7.92
N ALA A 340 -9.88 -14.67 -9.06
CA ALA A 340 -9.28 -14.45 -10.37
C ALA A 340 -10.24 -13.78 -11.36
N MET A 341 -9.75 -12.76 -12.05
CA MET A 341 -10.41 -12.11 -13.19
C MET A 341 -9.78 -12.61 -14.48
N GLN A 342 -10.57 -13.10 -15.43
CA GLN A 342 -10.10 -13.84 -16.59
C GLN A 342 -10.79 -13.43 -17.89
N ASN A 343 -10.15 -13.76 -19.02
CA ASN A 343 -10.75 -13.70 -20.35
C ASN A 343 -11.82 -14.78 -20.58
N ASP A 344 -12.49 -14.72 -21.73
CA ASP A 344 -13.61 -15.62 -22.09
C ASP A 344 -13.28 -17.11 -21.94
N ASP A 345 -12.06 -17.52 -22.28
CA ASP A 345 -11.65 -18.93 -22.25
C ASP A 345 -10.90 -19.32 -20.96
N ALA A 346 -10.77 -18.40 -19.99
CA ALA A 346 -10.02 -18.58 -18.74
C ALA A 346 -8.55 -18.98 -18.93
N THR A 347 -7.94 -18.53 -20.03
CA THR A 347 -6.56 -18.83 -20.43
C THR A 347 -5.59 -17.70 -20.11
N TYR A 348 -6.11 -16.51 -19.77
CA TYR A 348 -5.31 -15.33 -19.47
C TYR A 348 -6.08 -14.36 -18.59
N GLY A 349 -5.41 -13.81 -17.58
CA GLY A 349 -5.99 -12.89 -16.62
C GLY A 349 -5.09 -12.67 -15.41
N VAL A 350 -5.69 -12.20 -14.32
CA VAL A 350 -5.01 -11.84 -13.09
C VAL A 350 -5.77 -12.34 -11.87
N GLY A 351 -5.03 -12.85 -10.89
CA GLY A 351 -5.53 -13.17 -9.57
C GLY A 351 -4.99 -12.23 -8.50
N ILE A 352 -5.73 -12.13 -7.40
CA ILE A 352 -5.31 -11.44 -6.18
C ILE A 352 -5.56 -12.36 -4.97
N LEU A 353 -4.53 -12.48 -4.13
CA LEU A 353 -4.55 -13.17 -2.84
C LEU A 353 -4.12 -12.15 -1.78
N TYR A 354 -4.86 -12.03 -0.68
CA TYR A 354 -4.42 -11.25 0.48
C TYR A 354 -3.71 -12.16 1.47
N GLU A 355 -2.56 -11.74 1.99
CA GLU A 355 -1.72 -12.65 2.78
C GLU A 355 -2.43 -13.20 4.01
N ASN A 356 -3.25 -12.37 4.66
CA ASN A 356 -4.06 -12.72 5.82
C ASN A 356 -5.30 -13.60 5.50
N GLN A 357 -5.34 -14.28 4.34
CA GLN A 357 -6.39 -15.24 3.95
C GLN A 357 -7.82 -14.67 4.03
N LEU A 358 -8.02 -13.42 3.60
CA LEU A 358 -9.36 -12.82 3.56
C LEU A 358 -10.28 -13.56 2.59
N THR A 359 -11.44 -13.99 3.08
CA THR A 359 -12.36 -14.83 2.30
C THR A 359 -13.56 -14.09 1.75
N ALA A 360 -13.92 -12.92 2.29
CA ALA A 360 -15.05 -12.15 1.80
C ALA A 360 -14.61 -11.18 0.70
N PHE A 361 -15.27 -11.20 -0.45
CA PHE A 361 -14.93 -10.38 -1.62
C PHE A 361 -16.15 -9.63 -2.16
N GLN A 362 -15.86 -8.60 -2.94
CA GLN A 362 -16.83 -7.84 -3.71
C GLN A 362 -16.29 -7.57 -5.10
N GLY A 363 -17.10 -7.85 -6.12
CA GLY A 363 -16.82 -7.47 -7.50
C GLY A 363 -17.82 -6.43 -8.01
N TRP A 364 -17.38 -5.57 -8.92
CA TRP A 364 -18.23 -4.59 -9.60
C TRP A 364 -18.01 -4.61 -11.11
N GLN A 365 -19.07 -4.35 -11.87
CA GLN A 365 -19.02 -4.26 -13.33
C GLN A 365 -19.99 -3.23 -13.90
N LEU A 366 -19.52 -2.52 -14.91
CA LEU A 366 -20.34 -1.79 -15.87
C LEU A 366 -19.71 -1.91 -17.25
N ARG A 367 -20.07 -2.94 -18.03
CA ARG A 367 -19.38 -3.24 -19.29
C ARG A 367 -19.43 -2.10 -20.33
N SER A 368 -20.45 -1.24 -20.29
CA SER A 368 -20.56 -0.08 -21.19
C SER A 368 -19.66 1.10 -20.85
N LEU A 369 -19.31 1.25 -19.58
CA LEU A 369 -18.32 2.22 -19.10
C LEU A 369 -17.16 1.37 -18.60
N PRO A 370 -16.13 1.10 -19.42
CA PRO A 370 -15.16 0.00 -19.31
C PRO A 370 -14.63 -0.29 -17.88
N PHE A 371 -15.45 -0.87 -17.02
CA PHE A 371 -15.22 -0.90 -15.57
C PHE A 371 -15.49 -2.31 -15.08
N ASN A 372 -14.45 -2.95 -14.56
CA ASN A 372 -14.53 -4.19 -13.80
C ASN A 372 -13.51 -4.09 -12.67
N ASN A 373 -13.91 -4.43 -11.44
CA ASN A 373 -12.98 -4.54 -10.34
C ASN A 373 -13.33 -5.67 -9.38
N VAL A 374 -12.36 -6.02 -8.55
CA VAL A 374 -12.55 -6.91 -7.40
C VAL A 374 -11.69 -6.47 -6.23
N ARG A 375 -12.22 -6.62 -5.02
CA ARG A 375 -11.53 -6.35 -3.76
C ARG A 375 -11.98 -7.30 -2.65
N ALA A 376 -11.13 -7.50 -1.65
CA ALA A 376 -11.58 -8.05 -0.37
C ALA A 376 -12.52 -7.08 0.35
N ARG A 377 -13.47 -7.63 1.11
CA ARG A 377 -14.32 -6.88 2.03
C ARG A 377 -13.77 -7.03 3.43
N PHE A 378 -12.85 -6.14 3.78
CA PHE A 378 -12.19 -6.15 5.06
C PHE A 378 -12.17 -4.76 5.67
N SER A 379 -12.51 -4.68 6.96
CA SER A 379 -12.62 -3.41 7.67
C SER A 379 -11.42 -3.17 8.58
N PHE A 380 -10.80 -2.00 8.46
CA PHE A 380 -9.79 -1.53 9.40
C PHE A 380 -9.79 0.00 9.47
N GLY A 381 -9.31 0.51 10.60
CA GLY A 381 -9.10 1.94 10.82
C GLY A 381 -7.62 2.29 10.70
N ILE A 382 -7.31 3.59 10.69
CA ILE A 382 -5.92 4.07 10.62
C ILE A 382 -5.68 4.95 11.85
N PRO A 383 -4.92 4.45 12.85
CA PRO A 383 -4.73 5.17 14.11
C PRO A 383 -4.02 6.51 13.92
N ALA A 384 -4.32 7.51 14.74
CA ALA A 384 -3.64 8.80 14.78
C ALA A 384 -2.12 8.59 14.91
N ARG A 385 -1.34 9.21 14.03
CA ARG A 385 0.13 9.02 13.96
C ARG A 385 0.59 7.56 13.84
N GLY A 386 -0.33 6.65 13.51
CA GLY A 386 -0.09 5.22 13.42
C GLY A 386 0.26 4.79 12.00
N THR A 387 0.72 3.54 11.90
CA THR A 387 1.04 2.90 10.63
C THR A 387 0.33 1.56 10.54
N VAL A 388 -0.37 1.32 9.44
CA VAL A 388 -1.01 0.03 9.11
C VAL A 388 -0.21 -0.62 7.99
N PHE A 389 0.00 -1.92 8.10
CA PHE A 389 0.70 -2.74 7.13
C PHE A 389 -0.26 -3.73 6.47
N ALA A 390 -0.06 -3.96 5.18
CA ALA A 390 -0.79 -5.00 4.45
C ALA A 390 0.12 -5.66 3.42
N ARG A 391 -0.18 -6.92 3.11
CA ARG A 391 0.46 -7.66 2.03
C ARG A 391 -0.56 -8.39 1.17
N ALA A 392 -0.32 -8.37 -0.13
CA ALA A 392 -1.12 -9.08 -1.11
C ALA A 392 -0.22 -9.60 -2.24
N TYR A 393 -0.73 -10.51 -3.05
CA TYR A 393 0.00 -11.15 -4.14
C TYR A 393 -0.83 -11.05 -5.41
N LEU A 394 -0.27 -10.41 -6.44
CA LEU A 394 -0.83 -10.42 -7.79
C LEU A 394 -0.26 -11.61 -8.56
N ILE A 395 -1.14 -12.32 -9.27
CA ILE A 395 -0.79 -13.55 -9.97
C ILE A 395 -1.25 -13.46 -11.43
N LEU A 396 -0.33 -13.47 -12.40
CA LEU A 396 -0.69 -13.43 -13.81
C LEU A 396 -0.82 -14.85 -14.39
N GLY A 397 -1.85 -15.11 -15.19
CA GLY A 397 -1.90 -16.34 -15.99
C GLY A 397 -3.31 -16.83 -16.27
N SER A 398 -3.39 -18.08 -16.75
CA SER A 398 -4.67 -18.79 -16.85
C SER A 398 -5.27 -19.03 -15.46
N LEU A 399 -6.57 -19.37 -15.40
CA LEU A 399 -7.21 -19.71 -14.13
C LEU A 399 -6.50 -20.87 -13.42
N ASP A 400 -6.01 -21.87 -14.16
CA ASP A 400 -5.23 -22.97 -13.58
C ASP A 400 -3.87 -22.53 -13.03
N THR A 401 -3.21 -21.57 -13.69
CA THR A 401 -1.93 -21.00 -13.20
C THR A 401 -2.17 -20.20 -11.93
N VAL A 402 -3.19 -19.33 -11.93
CA VAL A 402 -3.56 -18.53 -10.75
C VAL A 402 -3.89 -19.42 -9.57
N ALA A 403 -4.71 -20.45 -9.78
CA ALA A 403 -5.06 -21.40 -8.73
C ALA A 403 -3.82 -22.14 -8.18
N GLY A 404 -2.94 -22.63 -9.05
CA GLY A 404 -1.75 -23.37 -8.63
C GLY A 404 -0.78 -22.51 -7.81
N GLU A 405 -0.52 -21.27 -8.23
CA GLU A 405 0.35 -20.35 -7.49
C GLU A 405 -0.29 -19.89 -6.17
N ALA A 406 -1.60 -19.61 -6.17
CA ALA A 406 -2.30 -19.21 -4.95
C ALA A 406 -2.36 -20.35 -3.91
N ASP A 407 -2.61 -21.59 -4.33
CA ASP A 407 -2.56 -22.77 -3.47
C ASP A 407 -1.14 -22.99 -2.90
N ALA A 408 -0.10 -22.74 -3.70
CA ALA A 408 1.29 -22.81 -3.25
C ALA A 408 1.66 -21.70 -2.25
N LEU A 409 1.12 -20.49 -2.42
CA LEU A 409 1.31 -19.39 -1.47
C LEU A 409 0.57 -19.66 -0.16
N THR A 410 -0.73 -19.99 -0.22
CA THR A 410 -1.56 -20.20 0.97
C THR A 410 -1.02 -21.28 1.91
N THR A 411 -0.38 -22.32 1.37
CA THR A 411 0.24 -23.42 2.14
C THR A 411 1.75 -23.24 2.40
N GLY A 412 2.37 -22.23 1.78
CA GLY A 412 3.82 -22.05 1.76
C GLY A 412 4.31 -20.74 2.38
N LEU A 413 3.41 -19.88 2.87
CA LEU A 413 3.74 -18.66 3.59
C LEU A 413 4.09 -19.00 5.05
N PRO A 414 5.36 -18.87 5.47
CA PRO A 414 5.72 -19.15 6.85
C PRO A 414 5.37 -17.99 7.80
N PRO A 415 5.30 -18.26 9.11
CA PRO A 415 5.11 -17.23 10.12
C PRO A 415 6.15 -16.09 10.06
N PHE A 416 5.75 -14.91 10.55
CA PHE A 416 6.62 -13.77 10.79
C PHE A 416 6.30 -13.12 12.14
N GLY A 417 7.21 -12.31 12.67
CA GLY A 417 6.99 -11.70 13.98
C GLY A 417 8.20 -10.98 14.53
N VAL A 418 8.11 -10.58 15.80
CA VAL A 418 9.14 -9.81 16.50
C VAL A 418 9.35 -10.37 17.90
N MET A 419 10.59 -10.30 18.38
CA MET A 419 10.95 -10.46 19.78
C MET A 419 11.13 -9.07 20.40
N ASP A 420 10.21 -8.69 21.29
CA ASP A 420 10.21 -7.40 21.99
C ASP A 420 11.23 -7.41 23.14
N GLU A 421 11.24 -8.51 23.91
CA GLU A 421 12.18 -8.71 25.03
C GLU A 421 12.87 -10.08 24.90
N PRO A 422 14.18 -10.17 25.20
CA PRO A 422 15.08 -9.07 25.61
C PRO A 422 15.49 -8.13 24.46
N VAL A 423 15.99 -6.95 24.82
CA VAL A 423 16.51 -5.98 23.83
C VAL A 423 17.92 -6.33 23.37
N ALA A 424 18.40 -5.67 22.30
CA ALA A 424 19.69 -5.98 21.68
C ALA A 424 20.82 -5.74 22.68
N ASP A 425 21.70 -6.73 22.81
CA ASP A 425 22.87 -6.71 23.69
C ASP A 425 22.54 -6.46 25.18
N GLU A 426 21.32 -6.77 25.59
CA GLU A 426 20.91 -6.66 26.99
C GLU A 426 21.80 -7.51 27.91
N ALA A 427 22.18 -6.94 29.06
CA ALA A 427 23.00 -7.60 30.07
C ALA A 427 22.15 -8.43 31.04
N ILE A 428 22.05 -9.73 30.79
CA ILE A 428 21.13 -10.69 31.41
C ILE A 428 21.82 -11.53 32.49
N ALA A 429 21.10 -11.88 33.56
CA ALA A 429 21.50 -12.86 34.58
C ALA A 429 20.25 -13.54 35.19
N GLY A 430 20.32 -14.83 35.51
CA GLY A 430 19.19 -15.58 36.06
C GLY A 430 17.99 -15.69 35.11
N ASP A 431 16.79 -15.83 35.67
CA ASP A 431 15.54 -15.93 34.92
C ASP A 431 15.18 -14.60 34.22
N ARG A 432 14.91 -14.66 32.92
CA ARG A 432 14.44 -13.53 32.12
C ARG A 432 13.25 -13.88 31.26
N ALA A 433 12.38 -12.90 31.10
CA ALA A 433 11.24 -12.99 30.21
C ALA A 433 11.70 -12.95 28.75
N VAL A 434 11.00 -13.71 27.93
CA VAL A 434 11.07 -13.64 26.47
C VAL A 434 9.66 -13.38 25.97
N VAL A 435 9.47 -12.24 25.32
CA VAL A 435 8.15 -11.72 24.96
C VAL A 435 8.19 -11.20 23.54
N GLY A 436 7.08 -11.38 22.81
CA GLY A 436 6.93 -10.85 21.47
C GLY A 436 5.57 -11.20 20.88
N TRP A 437 5.51 -11.22 19.56
CA TRP A 437 4.31 -11.61 18.80
C TRP A 437 4.69 -12.37 17.54
N ALA A 438 3.79 -13.22 17.08
CA ALA A 438 3.94 -13.98 15.84
C ALA A 438 2.60 -14.00 15.09
N LEU A 439 2.66 -13.75 13.78
CA LEU A 439 1.53 -13.76 12.87
C LEU A 439 1.78 -14.77 11.75
N ASP A 440 0.68 -15.32 11.26
CA ASP A 440 0.66 -16.23 10.14
C ASP A 440 -0.74 -16.21 9.49
N ASN A 441 -0.84 -16.58 8.22
CA ASN A 441 -2.08 -16.55 7.46
C ASN A 441 -3.11 -17.58 7.94
N VAL A 442 -2.66 -18.77 8.38
CA VAL A 442 -3.51 -19.82 8.96
C VAL A 442 -3.45 -19.86 10.48
N GLY A 443 -2.51 -19.11 11.06
CA GLY A 443 -2.34 -18.92 12.49
C GLY A 443 -1.18 -19.73 13.05
N VAL A 444 -0.66 -19.31 14.20
CA VAL A 444 0.56 -19.89 14.78
C VAL A 444 0.22 -20.99 15.78
N SER A 445 0.77 -22.19 15.61
CA SER A 445 0.51 -23.36 16.47
C SER A 445 1.58 -23.60 17.55
N SER A 446 2.80 -23.09 17.35
CA SER A 446 3.83 -23.09 18.39
C SER A 446 4.83 -21.95 18.22
N VAL A 447 5.43 -21.54 19.34
CA VAL A 447 6.57 -20.63 19.38
C VAL A 447 7.63 -21.19 20.33
N GLU A 448 8.88 -21.19 19.90
CA GLU A 448 10.01 -21.78 20.63
C GLU A 448 11.16 -20.80 20.75
N LEU A 449 11.81 -20.80 21.93
CA LEU A 449 13.10 -20.16 22.13
C LEU A 449 14.22 -21.16 21.83
N TRP A 450 15.17 -20.71 21.02
CA TRP A 450 16.42 -21.41 20.74
C TRP A 450 17.60 -20.54 21.18
N VAL A 451 18.61 -21.16 21.81
CA VAL A 451 19.83 -20.50 22.28
C VAL A 451 21.03 -21.19 21.67
N ASP A 452 21.87 -20.43 20.96
CA ASP A 452 23.05 -20.93 20.25
C ASP A 452 22.78 -22.15 19.35
N GLY A 453 21.62 -22.15 18.69
CA GLY A 453 21.20 -23.22 17.79
C GLY A 453 20.63 -24.47 18.48
N ALA A 454 20.49 -24.47 19.81
CA ALA A 454 19.85 -25.52 20.58
C ALA A 454 18.47 -25.09 21.09
N PHE A 455 17.50 -26.00 21.05
CA PHE A 455 16.17 -25.79 21.62
C PHE A 455 16.29 -25.53 23.13
N ALA A 456 15.70 -24.44 23.61
CA ALA A 456 15.75 -24.06 25.02
C ALA A 456 14.42 -24.35 25.72
N THR A 457 13.32 -23.72 25.29
CA THR A 457 12.00 -23.86 25.91
C THR A 457 10.88 -23.48 24.93
N PRO A 458 9.67 -24.08 25.03
CA PRO A 458 8.50 -23.51 24.36
C PRO A 458 8.11 -22.18 25.02
N LEU A 459 7.50 -21.29 24.25
CA LEU A 459 6.89 -20.05 24.71
C LEU A 459 5.38 -20.18 24.63
N ALA A 460 4.67 -19.75 25.68
CA ALA A 460 3.22 -19.77 25.70
C ALA A 460 2.68 -18.72 24.73
N GLN A 461 1.67 -19.09 23.94
CA GLN A 461 0.99 -18.21 22.99
C GLN A 461 -0.35 -17.73 23.57
N GLY A 462 -0.99 -16.80 22.88
CA GLY A 462 -2.31 -16.29 23.25
C GLY A 462 -2.26 -15.05 24.13
N GLU A 463 -1.09 -14.40 24.27
CA GLU A 463 -0.99 -13.14 24.99
C GLU A 463 -1.70 -12.02 24.20
N PRO A 464 -2.54 -11.18 24.84
CA PRO A 464 -3.24 -10.11 24.15
C PRO A 464 -2.28 -9.07 23.57
N ARG A 465 -2.41 -8.83 22.26
CA ARG A 465 -1.65 -7.84 21.46
C ARG A 465 -2.59 -7.09 20.49
N PRO A 466 -3.58 -6.35 21.02
CA PRO A 466 -4.46 -5.53 20.18
C PRO A 466 -3.70 -4.44 19.43
N ASP A 467 -2.54 -3.99 19.93
CA ASP A 467 -1.62 -3.07 19.25
C ASP A 467 -1.08 -3.65 17.94
N VAL A 468 -0.77 -4.95 17.91
CA VAL A 468 -0.29 -5.64 16.70
C VAL A 468 -1.42 -5.79 15.70
N CYS A 469 -2.61 -6.19 16.14
CA CYS A 469 -3.76 -6.37 15.27
C CYS A 469 -4.36 -5.06 14.74
N LEU A 470 -4.07 -3.95 15.40
CA LEU A 470 -4.37 -2.61 14.90
C LEU A 470 -3.52 -2.27 13.66
N VAL A 471 -2.24 -2.66 13.67
CA VAL A 471 -1.30 -2.34 12.59
C VAL A 471 -1.14 -3.46 11.55
N TRP A 472 -1.45 -4.70 11.89
CA TRP A 472 -1.53 -5.87 10.99
C TRP A 472 -2.94 -6.47 11.03
N PRO A 473 -3.93 -5.78 10.46
CA PRO A 473 -5.32 -6.14 10.63
C PRO A 473 -5.68 -7.40 9.80
N GLY A 474 -6.55 -8.25 10.36
CA GLY A 474 -7.18 -9.36 9.64
C GLY A 474 -6.44 -10.70 9.68
N TYR A 475 -5.28 -10.79 10.31
CA TYR A 475 -4.59 -12.08 10.51
C TYR A 475 -5.33 -13.00 11.48
N ALA A 476 -5.16 -14.30 11.29
CA ALA A 476 -5.72 -15.32 12.17
C ALA A 476 -5.19 -15.18 13.61
N GLY A 477 -6.06 -15.38 14.59
CA GLY A 477 -5.71 -15.32 16.02
C GLY A 477 -5.73 -13.93 16.63
N CYS A 478 -5.94 -12.85 15.86
CA CYS A 478 -6.14 -11.52 16.42
C CYS A 478 -7.31 -11.47 17.43
N ASP A 479 -7.15 -10.90 18.64
CA ASP A 479 -6.02 -10.11 19.17
C ASP A 479 -4.99 -10.88 20.04
N ALA A 480 -5.09 -12.21 20.12
CA ALA A 480 -4.27 -13.06 20.99
C ALA A 480 -3.01 -13.60 20.27
N VAL A 481 -2.24 -12.71 19.65
CA VAL A 481 -1.08 -13.06 18.78
C VAL A 481 0.28 -12.96 19.50
N GLY A 482 0.27 -12.58 20.78
CA GLY A 482 1.48 -12.49 21.58
C GLY A 482 1.98 -13.85 22.06
N PHE A 483 3.29 -13.94 22.27
CA PHE A 483 3.93 -15.05 22.96
C PHE A 483 4.71 -14.55 24.19
N ARG A 484 4.83 -15.42 25.19
CA ARG A 484 5.56 -15.16 26.43
C ARG A 484 6.12 -16.44 27.05
N GLY A 485 7.31 -16.34 27.61
CA GLY A 485 7.88 -17.34 28.52
C GLY A 485 9.00 -16.75 29.35
N SER A 486 9.68 -17.59 30.11
CA SER A 486 10.93 -17.22 30.77
C SER A 486 12.00 -18.30 30.55
N PHE A 487 13.26 -17.88 30.60
CA PHE A 487 14.41 -18.77 30.49
C PHE A 487 15.45 -18.36 31.54
N ASP A 488 16.01 -19.34 32.24
CA ASP A 488 17.08 -19.13 33.20
C ASP A 488 18.44 -19.18 32.51
N PHE A 489 19.08 -18.01 32.42
CA PHE A 489 20.37 -17.83 31.78
C PHE A 489 21.55 -18.17 32.70
N SER A 490 21.32 -18.50 33.98
CA SER A 490 22.39 -18.82 34.95
C SER A 490 23.24 -20.03 34.54
N GLY A 491 22.68 -20.93 33.72
CA GLY A 491 23.39 -22.10 33.19
C GLY A 491 24.32 -21.83 32.00
N LEU A 492 24.32 -20.61 31.47
CA LEU A 492 25.16 -20.21 30.34
C LEU A 492 26.45 -19.54 30.80
N SER A 493 27.48 -19.57 29.96
CA SER A 493 28.72 -18.83 30.20
C SER A 493 28.46 -17.32 30.26
N ALA A 494 29.27 -16.57 31.01
CA ALA A 494 29.20 -15.11 31.06
C ALA A 494 29.75 -14.44 29.77
N CYS A 495 29.14 -14.78 28.63
CA CYS A 495 29.53 -14.38 27.29
C CYS A 495 28.32 -13.86 26.50
N HIS A 496 28.54 -13.49 25.24
CA HIS A 496 27.42 -13.24 24.33
C HIS A 496 26.79 -14.57 23.89
N HIS A 497 25.48 -14.57 23.76
CA HIS A 497 24.68 -15.70 23.30
C HIS A 497 23.68 -15.23 22.24
N LEU A 498 23.37 -16.10 21.27
CA LEU A 498 22.39 -15.83 20.23
C LEU A 498 21.06 -16.50 20.58
N LEU A 499 20.00 -15.71 20.62
CA LEU A 499 18.63 -16.15 20.75
C LEU A 499 17.96 -16.17 19.37
N GLU A 500 17.20 -17.21 19.09
CA GLU A 500 16.30 -17.27 17.94
C GLU A 500 14.88 -17.60 18.43
N ILE A 501 13.88 -16.92 17.86
CA ILE A 501 12.48 -17.34 17.99
C ILE A 501 12.10 -18.11 16.74
N ARG A 502 11.64 -19.33 16.92
CA ARG A 502 11.05 -20.14 15.84
C ARG A 502 9.56 -20.25 16.05
N ALA A 503 8.80 -19.92 15.02
CA ALA A 503 7.36 -20.06 15.03
C ALA A 503 6.95 -21.09 13.98
N THR A 504 5.93 -21.89 14.30
CA THR A 504 5.33 -22.88 13.42
C THR A 504 3.84 -22.56 13.26
N ASP A 505 3.34 -22.56 12.03
CA ASP A 505 1.92 -22.33 11.74
C ASP A 505 1.06 -23.59 11.98
N THR A 506 -0.25 -23.53 11.71
CA THR A 506 -1.15 -24.68 11.85
C THR A 506 -1.00 -25.75 10.76
N ASP A 507 -0.35 -25.41 9.64
CA ASP A 507 -0.09 -26.33 8.53
C ASP A 507 1.29 -27.02 8.63
N GLY A 508 2.12 -26.57 9.57
CA GLY A 508 3.45 -27.09 9.90
C GLY A 508 4.62 -26.31 9.30
N ALA A 509 4.41 -25.19 8.57
CA ALA A 509 5.52 -24.39 8.09
C ALA A 509 6.21 -23.68 9.27
N THR A 510 7.54 -23.68 9.27
CA THR A 510 8.34 -23.19 10.40
C THR A 510 9.38 -22.19 9.92
N ARG A 511 9.54 -21.09 10.66
CA ARG A 511 10.51 -20.03 10.35
C ARG A 511 11.13 -19.43 11.61
N VAL A 512 12.41 -19.07 11.52
CA VAL A 512 13.04 -18.17 12.48
C VAL A 512 12.47 -16.79 12.23
N ILE A 513 11.67 -16.27 13.16
CA ILE A 513 10.97 -14.98 13.03
C ILE A 513 11.74 -13.83 13.68
N ALA A 514 12.65 -14.11 14.61
CA ALA A 514 13.46 -13.10 15.26
C ALA A 514 14.81 -13.68 15.70
N ARG A 515 15.84 -12.85 15.67
CA ARG A 515 17.17 -13.14 16.21
C ARG A 515 17.60 -12.02 17.14
N ARG A 516 18.26 -12.37 18.24
CA ARG A 516 18.72 -11.40 19.24
C ARG A 516 20.02 -11.85 19.86
N ARG A 517 21.03 -10.99 19.88
CA ARG A 517 22.22 -11.21 20.71
C ARG A 517 22.00 -10.61 22.09
N VAL A 518 22.41 -11.33 23.13
CA VAL A 518 22.37 -10.89 24.53
C VAL A 518 23.71 -11.16 25.20
N ARG A 519 24.00 -10.46 26.30
CA ARG A 519 25.22 -10.66 27.10
C ARG A 519 24.86 -11.25 28.46
N VAL A 520 25.22 -12.51 28.68
CA VAL A 520 25.06 -13.15 30.00
C VAL A 520 26.18 -12.67 30.93
N ARG A 521 25.85 -12.38 32.18
CA ARG A 521 26.80 -11.99 33.23
C ARG A 521 26.83 -13.06 34.33
N SER A 522 27.97 -13.15 35.01
CA SER A 522 28.05 -13.85 36.29
C SER A 522 27.16 -13.15 37.32
N GLU A 523 26.51 -13.93 38.19
CA GLU A 523 25.70 -13.41 39.30
C GLU A 523 26.48 -12.58 40.31
#